data_AF-A0A081HU08-F1
#
_entry.id   AF-A0A081HU08-F1
#
_cell.length_a   1.000
_cell.length_b   1.000
_cell.length_c   1.000
_cell.angle_alpha   90.00
_cell.angle_beta   90.00
_cell.angle_gamma   90.00
#
_symmetry.space_group_name_H-M   'P 1'
#
loop_
_entity.id
_entity.type
_entity.pdbx_description
1 polymer ?
#
loop_
_entity_poly.entity_id
_entity_poly.type
_entity_poly.pdbx_seq_one_letter_code
_entity_poly.pdbx_strand_id
1 'polypeptide(L)'
;MKARRSPWLDNRAALLVSLLADRHGLTISQDTARQDISDDLDHVARLVRIGRQAAKIYITDDTISTMADRIAAAVAEHQTAAAAAGGGEHQDVDVVDLDTERRRRR
;
A
#
# COMPACT_ATOMS: atom_id res chain seq x y z
N MET A 1 11.11 -14.49 22.63
CA MET A 1 10.01 -13.81 23.37
C MET A 1 9.17 -13.04 22.37
N LYS A 2 7.87 -13.35 22.24
CA LYS A 2 6.97 -12.60 21.34
C LYS A 2 6.73 -11.21 21.95
N ALA A 3 7.15 -10.15 21.28
CA ALA A 3 6.93 -8.79 21.77
C ALA A 3 5.42 -8.58 22.04
N ARG A 4 5.07 -7.99 23.18
CA ARG A 4 3.67 -7.68 23.50
C ARG A 4 3.13 -6.74 22.43
N ARG A 5 2.10 -7.20 21.69
CA ARG A 5 1.36 -6.34 20.75
C ARG A 5 0.69 -5.21 21.53
N SER A 6 0.67 -4.02 20.94
CA SER A 6 0.07 -2.84 21.57
C SER A 6 -1.43 -2.81 21.28
N PRO A 7 -2.31 -2.95 22.29
CA PRO A 7 -3.76 -2.96 22.04
C PRO A 7 -4.26 -1.68 21.37
N TRP A 8 -3.61 -0.55 21.65
CA TRP A 8 -3.91 0.72 20.99
C TRP A 8 -3.67 0.66 19.48
N LEU A 9 -2.55 0.08 19.05
CA LEU A 9 -2.22 -0.02 17.64
C LEU A 9 -3.12 -1.04 16.93
N ASP A 10 -3.49 -2.12 17.62
CA ASP A 10 -4.42 -3.13 17.11
C ASP A 10 -5.82 -2.53 16.85
N ASN A 11 -6.31 -1.68 17.76
CA ASN A 11 -7.58 -0.97 17.58
C ASN A 11 -7.55 0.01 16.39
N ARG A 12 -6.45 0.78 16.25
CA ARG A 12 -6.29 1.71 15.11
C ARG A 12 -6.16 0.95 13.79
N ALA A 13 -5.46 -0.17 13.78
CA ALA A 13 -5.33 -1.04 12.61
C ALA A 13 -6.68 -1.65 12.21
N ALA A 14 -7.49 -2.09 13.18
CA ALA A 14 -8.82 -2.60 12.91
C ALA A 14 -9.72 -1.53 12.27
N LEU A 15 -9.66 -0.29 12.77
CA LEU A 15 -10.39 0.84 12.19
C LEU A 15 -9.95 1.14 10.75
N LEU A 16 -8.63 1.13 10.47
CA LEU A 16 -8.14 1.34 9.11
C LEU A 16 -8.64 0.25 8.15
N VAL A 17 -8.58 -1.02 8.58
CA VAL A 17 -9.08 -2.17 7.80
C VAL A 17 -10.58 -2.01 7.51
N SER A 18 -11.40 -1.67 8.50
CA SER A 18 -12.84 -1.49 8.27
C SER A 18 -13.13 -0.33 7.33
N LEU A 19 -12.45 0.81 7.48
CA LEU A 19 -12.66 1.98 6.61
C LEU A 19 -12.24 1.73 5.16
N LEU A 20 -11.19 0.94 4.93
CA LEU A 20 -10.77 0.52 3.60
C LEU A 20 -11.78 -0.45 2.97
N ALA A 21 -12.27 -1.42 3.75
CA ALA A 21 -13.24 -2.39 3.27
C ALA A 21 -14.61 -1.73 2.99
N ASP A 22 -15.14 -1.00 3.96
CA ASP A 22 -16.53 -0.50 3.93
C ASP A 22 -16.71 0.65 2.93
N ARG A 23 -15.72 1.54 2.80
CA ARG A 23 -15.84 2.75 1.94
C ARG A 23 -15.26 2.56 0.56
N HIS A 24 -14.17 1.78 0.45
CA HIS A 24 -13.35 1.71 -0.75
C HIS A 24 -13.31 0.30 -1.37
N GLY A 25 -13.90 -0.71 -0.71
CA GLY A 25 -13.86 -2.09 -1.17
C GLY A 25 -12.45 -2.70 -1.16
N LEU A 26 -11.52 -2.11 -0.41
CA LEU A 26 -10.12 -2.53 -0.35
C LEU A 26 -9.88 -3.44 0.85
N THR A 27 -9.19 -4.54 0.63
CA THR A 27 -8.83 -5.50 1.68
C THR A 27 -7.32 -5.51 1.91
N ILE A 28 -6.92 -5.31 3.16
CA ILE A 28 -5.53 -5.46 3.60
C ILE A 28 -5.48 -6.28 4.88
N SER A 29 -4.32 -6.89 5.13
CA SER A 29 -4.11 -7.60 6.39
C SER A 29 -4.04 -6.62 7.56
N GLN A 30 -4.49 -7.06 8.75
CA GLN A 30 -4.39 -6.23 9.96
C GLN A 30 -2.93 -5.91 10.31
N ASP A 31 -1.98 -6.82 10.05
CA ASP A 31 -0.55 -6.57 10.29
C ASP A 31 0.02 -5.49 9.36
N THR A 32 -0.45 -5.42 8.10
CA THR A 32 -0.12 -4.33 7.16
C THR A 32 -0.65 -3.00 7.70
N ALA A 33 -1.95 -2.94 8.03
CA ALA A 33 -2.57 -1.74 8.61
C ALA A 33 -1.85 -1.27 9.89
N ARG A 34 -1.42 -2.23 10.72
CA ARG A 34 -0.67 -1.96 11.96
C ARG A 34 0.70 -1.34 11.66
N GLN A 35 1.36 -1.79 10.61
CA GLN A 35 2.64 -1.26 10.16
C GLN A 35 2.48 0.18 9.61
N ASP A 36 1.47 0.42 8.77
CA ASP A 36 1.20 1.76 8.21
C ASP A 36 0.96 2.79 9.31
N ILE A 37 0.15 2.45 10.32
CA ILE A 37 -0.12 3.32 11.46
C ILE A 37 1.11 3.47 12.36
N SER A 38 1.93 2.42 12.48
CA SER A 38 3.20 2.49 13.19
C SER A 38 4.13 3.53 12.55
N ASP A 39 4.23 3.50 11.22
CA ASP A 39 5.12 4.37 10.45
C ASP A 39 4.62 5.81 10.43
N ASP A 40 3.31 6.02 10.31
CA ASP A 40 2.70 7.35 10.43
C ASP A 40 2.90 7.93 11.85
N LEU A 41 2.75 7.11 12.89
CA LEU A 41 3.03 7.52 14.26
C LEU A 41 4.50 7.94 14.46
N ASP A 42 5.45 7.19 13.88
CA ASP A 42 6.88 7.56 13.90
C ASP A 42 7.16 8.82 13.07
N HIS A 43 6.46 8.99 11.96
CA HIS A 43 6.55 10.18 11.14
C HIS A 43 6.08 11.42 11.91
N VAL A 44 4.90 11.37 12.53
CA VAL A 44 4.36 12.46 13.34
C VAL A 44 5.29 12.76 14.51
N ALA A 45 5.74 11.75 15.26
CA ALA A 45 6.67 11.93 16.37
C ALA A 45 7.94 12.69 15.95
N ARG A 46 8.50 12.35 14.77
CA ARG A 46 9.65 13.06 14.20
C ARG A 46 9.31 14.49 13.78
N LEU A 47 8.17 14.69 13.11
CA LEU A 47 7.76 16.00 12.59
C LEU A 47 7.54 17.01 13.71
N VAL A 48 6.85 16.62 14.78
CA VAL A 48 6.57 17.49 15.93
C VAL A 48 7.66 17.44 17.02
N ARG A 49 8.70 16.63 16.83
CA ARG A 49 9.86 16.46 17.73
C ARG A 49 9.47 16.06 19.16
N ILE A 50 8.54 15.12 19.30
CA ILE A 50 8.11 14.56 20.60
C ILE A 50 8.33 13.05 20.66
N GLY A 51 8.22 12.50 21.86
CA GLY A 51 8.28 11.05 22.05
C GLY A 51 7.09 10.32 21.42
N ARG A 52 7.35 9.09 20.92
CA ARG A 52 6.34 8.25 20.24
C ARG A 52 5.05 8.05 21.04
N GLN A 53 5.13 7.93 22.36
CA GLN A 53 3.94 7.78 23.20
C GLN A 53 3.08 9.06 23.20
N ALA A 54 3.70 10.23 23.22
CA ALA A 54 2.99 11.51 23.16
C ALA A 54 2.37 11.73 21.77
N ALA A 55 3.01 11.24 20.70
CA ALA A 55 2.50 11.37 19.34
C ALA A 55 1.17 10.63 19.09
N LYS A 56 0.78 9.66 19.94
CA LYS A 56 -0.49 8.93 19.82
C LYS A 56 -1.72 9.85 19.83
N ILE A 57 -1.65 11.01 20.48
CA ILE A 57 -2.76 11.97 20.55
C ILE A 57 -3.12 12.56 19.18
N TYR A 58 -2.16 12.57 18.24
CA TYR A 58 -2.35 13.08 16.89
C TYR A 58 -2.91 12.02 15.94
N ILE A 59 -2.89 10.74 16.32
CA ILE A 59 -3.49 9.64 15.54
C ILE A 59 -4.95 9.48 15.98
N THR A 60 -5.78 10.40 15.48
CA THR A 60 -7.24 10.44 15.68
C THR A 60 -7.97 9.59 14.65
N ASP A 61 -9.25 9.34 14.89
CA ASP A 61 -10.11 8.59 13.95
C ASP A 61 -10.18 9.31 12.59
N ASP A 62 -10.19 10.65 12.58
CA ASP A 62 -10.14 11.45 11.35
C ASP A 62 -8.82 11.29 10.59
N THR A 63 -7.69 11.17 11.29
CA THR A 63 -6.41 10.90 10.63
C THR A 63 -6.38 9.50 9.99
N ILE A 64 -6.99 8.51 10.63
CA ILE A 64 -7.13 7.15 10.07
C ILE A 64 -8.09 7.16 8.87
N SER A 65 -9.19 7.89 8.97
CA SER A 65 -10.13 8.12 7.85
C SER A 65 -9.42 8.74 6.64
N THR A 66 -8.65 9.81 6.87
CA THR A 66 -7.86 10.49 5.85
C THR A 66 -6.76 9.59 5.28
N MET A 67 -6.16 8.73 6.11
CA MET A 67 -5.20 7.73 5.66
C MET A 67 -5.85 6.72 4.71
N ALA A 68 -7.02 6.19 5.05
CA ALA A 68 -7.76 5.28 4.17
C ALA A 68 -8.11 5.94 2.82
N ASP A 69 -8.53 7.21 2.83
CA ASP A 69 -8.85 7.93 1.58
C ASP A 69 -7.61 8.14 0.70
N ARG A 70 -6.46 8.46 1.31
CA ARG A 70 -5.18 8.57 0.60
C ARG A 70 -4.73 7.24 0.00
N ILE A 71 -4.86 6.14 0.74
CA ILE A 71 -4.53 4.79 0.25
C ILE A 71 -5.43 4.45 -0.95
N ALA A 72 -6.74 4.70 -0.84
CA ALA A 72 -7.68 4.41 -1.91
C ALA A 72 -7.39 5.23 -3.18
N ALA A 73 -7.07 6.52 -3.03
CA ALA A 73 -6.66 7.37 -4.15
C ALA A 73 -5.40 6.84 -4.83
N ALA A 74 -4.36 6.50 -4.06
CA ALA A 74 -3.11 5.94 -4.62
C ALA A 74 -3.34 4.61 -5.34
N VAL A 75 -4.23 3.75 -4.82
CA VAL A 75 -4.60 2.49 -5.47
C VAL A 75 -5.35 2.76 -6.79
N ALA A 76 -6.29 3.69 -6.82
CA ALA A 76 -7.02 4.04 -8.04
C ALA A 76 -6.10 4.65 -9.11
N GLU A 77 -5.16 5.51 -8.71
CA GLU A 77 -4.11 6.05 -9.59
C GLU A 77 -3.25 4.94 -10.19
N HIS A 78 -2.80 3.98 -9.36
CA HIS A 78 -2.01 2.85 -9.82
C HIS A 78 -2.79 1.94 -10.78
N GLN A 79 -4.07 1.67 -10.51
CA GLN A 79 -4.92 0.90 -11.42
C GLN A 79 -5.13 1.62 -12.76
N THR A 80 -5.32 2.94 -12.73
CA THR A 80 -5.46 3.76 -13.95
C THR A 80 -4.18 3.76 -14.78
N ALA A 81 -3.02 3.93 -14.13
CA ALA A 81 -1.73 3.86 -14.78
C ALA A 81 -1.46 2.46 -15.37
N ALA A 82 -1.82 1.39 -14.65
CA ALA A 82 -1.72 0.02 -15.13
C ALA A 82 -2.65 -0.24 -16.33
N ALA A 83 -3.86 0.29 -16.33
CA ALA A 83 -4.78 0.19 -17.46
C ALA A 83 -4.27 0.96 -18.69
N ALA A 84 -3.69 2.14 -18.48
CA ALA A 84 -3.07 2.92 -19.56
C ALA A 84 -1.81 2.23 -20.13
N ALA A 85 -1.05 1.53 -19.29
CA ALA A 85 0.07 0.71 -19.72
C ALA A 85 -0.36 -0.65 -20.33
N GLY A 86 -1.58 -1.10 -20.02
CA GLY A 86 -2.16 -2.41 -20.37
C GLY A 86 -2.97 -2.45 -21.67
N GLY A 87 -2.91 -1.41 -22.49
CA GLY A 87 -3.34 -1.45 -23.91
C GLY A 87 -2.33 -2.14 -24.83
N GLY A 88 -1.36 -2.87 -24.28
CA GLY A 88 -0.45 -3.75 -25.01
C GLY A 88 -0.79 -5.20 -24.68
N GLU A 89 -1.46 -5.85 -25.62
CA GLU A 89 -1.66 -7.29 -25.69
C GLU A 89 -0.35 -8.05 -25.46
N HIS A 90 -0.46 -9.33 -25.08
CA HIS A 90 0.64 -10.30 -25.04
C HIS A 90 1.69 -9.99 -26.11
N GLN A 91 2.87 -9.48 -25.70
CA GLN A 91 4.06 -9.70 -26.50
C GLN A 91 4.43 -11.17 -26.34
N ASP A 92 3.77 -12.01 -27.14
CA ASP A 92 4.48 -13.10 -27.80
C ASP A 92 5.59 -12.43 -28.61
N VAL A 93 6.72 -12.13 -27.94
CA VAL A 93 7.96 -11.89 -28.64
C VAL A 93 8.32 -13.26 -29.19
N ASP A 94 7.94 -13.53 -30.43
CA ASP A 94 8.52 -14.60 -31.22
C ASP A 94 10.02 -14.31 -31.28
N VAL A 95 10.78 -14.89 -30.34
CA VAL A 95 12.23 -14.80 -30.30
C VAL A 95 12.73 -15.57 -31.51
N VAL A 96 12.96 -14.86 -32.61
CA VAL A 96 13.57 -15.43 -33.81
C VAL A 96 15.02 -15.76 -33.50
N ASP A 97 15.36 -17.05 -33.56
CA ASP A 97 16.74 -17.52 -33.60
C ASP A 97 17.42 -17.03 -34.89
N LEU A 98 18.24 -15.97 -34.75
CA LEU A 98 18.93 -15.31 -35.86
C LEU A 98 19.87 -16.22 -36.65
N ASP A 99 20.39 -17.30 -36.04
CA ASP A 99 21.26 -18.24 -36.75
C ASP A 99 20.48 -19.09 -37.75
N THR A 100 19.23 -19.42 -37.43
CA THR A 100 18.34 -20.16 -38.31
C THR A 100 17.88 -19.31 -39.49
N GLU A 101 17.54 -18.04 -39.25
CA GLU A 101 17.08 -17.11 -40.31
C GLU A 101 18.20 -16.78 -41.32
N ARG A 102 19.46 -16.69 -40.88
CA ARG A 102 20.60 -16.44 -41.78
C ARG A 102 20.89 -17.59 -42.74
N ARG A 103 20.63 -18.85 -42.34
CA ARG A 103 20.79 -20.01 -43.22
C ARG A 103 19.73 -20.08 -44.31
N ARG A 104 18.51 -19.60 -44.06
CA ARG A 104 17.42 -19.62 -45.04
C ARG A 104 17.61 -18.66 -46.23
N ARG A 105 18.43 -17.63 -46.08
CA ARG A 105 18.61 -16.56 -47.09
C ARG A 105 19.79 -16.77 -48.05
N ARG A 106 20.44 -17.94 -48.01
CA ARG A 106 21.47 -18.36 -48.97
C ARG A 106 20.92 -19.49 -49.82
#